data_AF-A0AAU6C1D5-F1
#
_entry.id   AF-A0AAU6C1D5-F1
#
_cell.length_a   1.000
_cell.length_b   1.000
_cell.length_c   1.000
_cell.angle_alpha   90.00
_cell.angle_beta   90.00
_cell.angle_gamma   90.00
#
_symmetry.space_group_name_H-M   'P 1'
#
loop_
_entity.id
_entity.type
_entity.pdbx_description
1 polymer ?
#
loop_
_entity_poly.entity_id
_entity_poly.type
_entity_poly.pdbx_seq_one_letter_code
_entity_poly.pdbx_strand_id
1 'polypeptide(L)'
;MCAATESSSVADSSTLEQPRAGDPHRVAALLRLADARSTLESALERRETRGCHNRSDYPGLDSALRVNLVWSPTTGVTREDIPAVPDEISALMTDVSTAGKLVE
;
A
#
# COMPACT_ATOMS: atom_id res chain seq x y z
N MET A 1 -45.93 30.80 -16.47
CA MET A 1 -45.15 29.68 -17.05
C MET A 1 -43.84 30.28 -17.56
N CYS A 2 -42.84 30.42 -16.69
CA CYS A 2 -41.51 30.92 -17.06
C CYS A 2 -40.60 29.71 -17.27
N ALA A 3 -40.10 29.51 -18.48
CA ALA A 3 -39.04 28.55 -18.75
C ALA A 3 -37.73 29.35 -18.84
N ALA A 4 -36.86 29.21 -17.85
CA ALA A 4 -35.47 29.62 -17.95
C ALA A 4 -34.68 28.44 -18.52
N THR A 5 -34.20 28.56 -19.74
CA THR A 5 -33.20 27.67 -20.33
C THR A 5 -31.84 27.99 -19.73
N GLU A 6 -31.33 27.09 -18.88
CA GLU A 6 -29.95 27.14 -18.39
C GLU A 6 -29.01 26.57 -19.47
N SER A 7 -28.25 27.46 -20.09
CA SER A 7 -27.14 27.10 -20.98
C SER A 7 -25.97 26.59 -20.12
N SER A 8 -25.85 25.27 -19.99
CA SER A 8 -24.68 24.64 -19.39
C SER A 8 -23.50 24.80 -20.34
N SER A 9 -22.64 25.79 -20.11
CA SER A 9 -21.34 25.85 -20.77
C SER A 9 -20.42 24.85 -20.08
N VAL A 10 -20.13 23.76 -20.78
CA VAL A 10 -19.03 22.85 -20.43
C VAL A 10 -17.75 23.69 -20.33
N ALA A 11 -17.13 23.71 -19.16
CA ALA A 11 -15.87 24.42 -18.97
C ALA A 11 -14.82 23.90 -19.96
N ASP A 12 -14.29 24.82 -20.75
CA ASP A 12 -13.20 24.57 -21.69
C ASP A 12 -12.01 23.97 -20.93
N SER A 13 -11.70 22.71 -21.24
CA SER A 13 -10.63 21.96 -20.59
C SER A 13 -9.24 22.44 -21.01
N SER A 14 -9.16 23.38 -21.96
CA SER A 14 -7.91 23.90 -22.51
C SER A 14 -7.18 24.91 -21.62
N THR A 15 -7.82 25.38 -20.53
CA THR A 15 -7.23 26.34 -19.57
C THR A 15 -6.73 25.71 -18.27
N LEU A 16 -6.63 24.37 -18.19
CA LEU A 16 -5.91 23.74 -17.08
C LEU A 16 -4.43 24.04 -17.26
N GLU A 17 -3.97 25.10 -16.60
CA GLU A 17 -2.56 25.49 -16.53
C GLU A 17 -1.73 24.25 -16.22
N GLN A 18 -0.90 23.85 -17.19
CA GLN A 18 -0.06 22.68 -17.01
C GLN A 18 0.85 22.94 -15.80
N PRO A 19 0.85 22.05 -14.79
CA PRO A 19 1.62 22.29 -13.59
C PRO A 19 3.10 22.36 -13.97
N ARG A 20 3.77 23.42 -13.50
CA ARG A 20 5.19 23.63 -13.79
C ARG A 20 6.00 22.47 -13.26
N ALA A 21 7.00 22.04 -14.04
CA ALA A 21 7.97 21.05 -13.61
C ALA A 21 8.59 21.51 -12.27
N GLY A 22 8.42 20.71 -11.21
CA GLY A 22 8.93 21.01 -9.88
C GLY A 22 7.91 21.53 -8.85
N ASP A 23 6.60 21.56 -9.14
CA ASP A 23 5.60 21.84 -8.10
C ASP A 23 5.64 20.76 -6.98
N PRO A 24 6.03 21.12 -5.74
CA PRO A 24 6.16 20.18 -4.64
C PRO A 24 4.83 19.50 -4.27
N HIS A 25 3.69 20.17 -4.49
CA HIS A 25 2.38 19.57 -4.22
C HIS A 25 2.06 18.46 -5.20
N ARG A 26 2.40 18.64 -6.48
CA ARG A 26 2.27 17.60 -7.51
C ARG A 26 3.16 16.40 -7.22
N VAL A 27 4.43 16.63 -6.84
CA VAL A 27 5.34 15.54 -6.47
C VAL A 27 4.81 14.76 -5.27
N ALA A 28 4.36 15.45 -4.22
CA ALA A 28 3.80 14.81 -3.04
C ALA A 28 2.49 14.06 -3.35
N ALA A 29 1.66 14.54 -4.27
CA ALA A 29 0.46 13.84 -4.70
C ALA A 29 0.81 12.53 -5.44
N LEU A 30 1.80 12.58 -6.36
CA LEU A 30 2.26 11.39 -7.08
C LEU A 30 2.86 10.33 -6.15
N LEU A 31 3.66 10.74 -5.16
CA LEU A 31 4.20 9.81 -4.16
C LEU A 31 3.09 9.13 -3.36
N ARG A 32 2.10 9.88 -2.86
CA ARG A 32 0.96 9.28 -2.13
C ARG A 32 0.19 8.27 -2.96
N LEU A 33 0.03 8.52 -4.26
CA LEU A 33 -0.63 7.57 -5.16
C LEU A 33 0.20 6.31 -5.37
N ALA A 34 1.52 6.45 -5.50
CA ALA A 34 2.43 5.31 -5.59
C ALA A 34 2.41 4.48 -4.29
N ASP A 35 2.43 5.13 -3.12
CA ASP A 35 2.37 4.49 -1.82
C ASP A 35 1.03 3.77 -1.59
N ALA A 36 -0.08 4.41 -1.95
CA ALA A 36 -1.41 3.79 -1.86
C ALA A 36 -1.49 2.56 -2.77
N ARG A 37 -0.96 2.66 -4.00
CA ARG A 37 -0.94 1.55 -4.95
C ARG A 37 -0.07 0.40 -4.44
N SER A 38 1.15 0.67 -3.98
CA SER A 38 2.07 -0.35 -3.49
C SER A 38 1.51 -1.10 -2.28
N THR A 39 0.85 -0.37 -1.38
CA THR A 39 0.15 -0.92 -0.21
C THR A 39 -0.98 -1.87 -0.62
N LEU A 40 -1.84 -1.45 -1.56
CA LEU A 40 -2.97 -2.26 -2.02
C LEU A 40 -2.52 -3.50 -2.78
N GLU A 41 -1.55 -3.37 -3.69
CA GLU A 41 -1.03 -4.51 -4.46
C GLU A 41 -0.37 -5.53 -3.53
N SER A 42 0.40 -5.08 -2.53
CA SER A 42 1.02 -5.97 -1.53
C SER A 42 -0.01 -6.65 -0.63
N ALA A 43 -1.07 -5.94 -0.24
CA ALA A 43 -2.16 -6.50 0.56
C ALA A 43 -2.97 -7.57 -0.20
N LEU A 44 -3.17 -7.38 -1.51
CA LEU A 44 -3.84 -8.35 -2.38
C LEU A 44 -3.01 -9.63 -2.56
N GLU A 45 -1.69 -9.48 -2.76
CA GLU A 45 -0.75 -10.58 -2.90
C GLU A 45 -0.63 -11.42 -1.62
N ARG A 46 -0.72 -10.77 -0.45
CA ARG A 46 -0.68 -11.44 0.85
C ARG A 46 -2.02 -12.10 1.19
N ARG A 47 -2.13 -13.37 0.83
CA ARG A 47 -3.31 -14.24 1.04
C ARG A 47 -3.24 -15.01 2.36
N GLU A 48 -3.03 -14.28 3.45
CA GLU A 48 -3.04 -14.81 4.82
C GLU A 48 -3.41 -13.70 5.81
N THR A 49 -3.58 -14.08 7.08
CA THR A 49 -3.69 -13.15 8.20
C THR A 49 -2.43 -13.26 9.06
N ARG A 50 -1.67 -12.16 9.18
CA ARG A 50 -0.44 -12.10 9.99
C ARG A 50 -0.20 -10.67 10.49
N GLY A 51 -0.07 -10.50 11.81
CA GLY A 51 0.15 -9.19 12.42
C GLY A 51 -1.03 -8.25 12.16
N CYS A 52 -0.75 -7.01 11.72
CA CYS A 52 -1.80 -6.02 11.41
C CYS A 52 -2.55 -6.32 10.10
N HIS A 53 -2.01 -7.18 9.24
CA HIS A 53 -2.66 -7.56 7.99
C HIS A 53 -3.64 -8.70 8.24
N ASN A 54 -4.94 -8.36 8.26
CA ASN A 54 -6.03 -9.28 8.57
C ASN A 54 -6.96 -9.42 7.37
N ARG A 55 -7.24 -10.66 6.97
CA ARG A 55 -8.10 -11.00 5.84
C ARG A 55 -9.15 -12.01 6.25
N SER A 56 -10.42 -11.64 6.14
CA SER A 56 -11.54 -12.54 6.43
C SER A 56 -11.62 -13.72 5.45
N ASP A 57 -11.17 -13.53 4.21
CA ASP A 57 -11.10 -14.56 3.17
C ASP A 57 -9.85 -15.45 3.28
N TYR A 58 -8.85 -15.05 4.09
CA TYR A 58 -7.66 -15.84 4.41
C TYR A 58 -7.31 -15.71 5.90
N PRO A 59 -8.07 -16.35 6.81
CA PRO A 59 -7.95 -16.14 8.25
C PRO A 59 -6.73 -16.83 8.88
N GLY A 60 -6.11 -17.79 8.18
CA GLY A 60 -4.97 -18.55 8.67
C GLY A 60 -3.62 -17.96 8.25
N LEU A 61 -2.56 -18.56 8.79
CA LEU A 61 -1.18 -18.35 8.34
C LEU A 61 -0.85 -19.31 7.19
N ASP A 62 -0.06 -18.84 6.24
CA ASP A 62 0.52 -19.63 5.16
C ASP A 62 2.06 -19.68 5.29
N SER A 63 2.62 -20.88 5.40
CA SER A 63 4.07 -21.07 5.50
C SER A 63 4.80 -20.65 4.23
N ALA A 64 4.16 -20.72 3.06
CA ALA A 64 4.72 -20.24 1.78
C ALA A 64 4.78 -18.70 1.70
N LEU A 65 4.10 -17.98 2.60
CA LEU A 65 4.11 -16.51 2.68
C LEU A 65 5.05 -16.00 3.78
N ARG A 66 6.03 -16.82 4.22
CA ARG A 66 7.15 -16.38 5.08
C ARG A 66 8.27 -15.75 4.24
N VAL A 67 7.90 -14.71 3.50
CA VAL A 67 8.74 -13.96 2.55
C VAL A 67 8.56 -12.45 2.76
N ASN A 68 9.51 -11.66 2.28
CA ASN A 68 9.33 -10.23 2.08
C ASN A 68 8.55 -10.00 0.77
N LEU A 69 7.57 -9.09 0.81
CA LEU A 69 6.89 -8.60 -0.38
C LEU A 69 7.51 -7.26 -0.75
N VAL A 70 8.21 -7.22 -1.88
CA VAL A 70 8.91 -6.01 -2.36
C VAL A 70 8.14 -5.47 -3.55
N TRP A 71 7.77 -4.19 -3.52
CA TRP A 71 7.03 -3.56 -4.59
C TRP A 71 7.89 -2.58 -5.37
N SER A 72 7.77 -2.58 -6.70
CA SER A 72 8.30 -1.51 -7.53
C SER A 72 7.27 -1.03 -8.56
N PRO A 73 7.35 0.24 -9.04
CA PRO A 73 6.43 0.76 -10.04
C PRO A 73 6.45 0.01 -11.37
N THR A 74 7.57 -0.65 -11.70
CA THR A 74 7.78 -1.32 -13.00
C THR A 74 7.47 -2.81 -12.96
N THR A 75 7.72 -3.47 -11.83
CA THR A 75 7.58 -4.93 -11.69
C THR A 75 6.39 -5.35 -10.84
N GLY A 76 5.77 -4.43 -10.10
CA GLY A 76 4.76 -4.77 -9.10
C GLY A 76 5.39 -5.50 -7.91
N VAL A 77 4.62 -6.38 -7.27
CA VAL A 77 5.04 -7.13 -6.08
C VAL A 77 5.88 -8.35 -6.48
N THR A 78 7.05 -8.50 -5.86
CA THR A 78 7.90 -9.69 -5.91
C THR A 78 8.05 -10.29 -4.51
N ARG A 79 8.33 -11.59 -4.46
CA ARG A 79 8.57 -12.33 -3.21
C ARG A 79 10.07 -12.54 -3.06
N GLU A 80 10.62 -12.15 -1.93
CA GLU A 80 12.02 -12.35 -1.59
C GLU A 80 12.15 -13.16 -0.30
N ASP A 81 13.11 -14.08 -0.27
CA ASP A 81 13.34 -14.92 0.91
C ASP A 81 13.80 -14.07 2.11
N ILE A 82 13.35 -14.48 3.29
CA ILE A 82 13.81 -13.87 4.54
C ILE A 82 15.13 -14.58 4.92
N PRO A 83 16.25 -13.85 5.02
CA PRO A 83 17.51 -14.45 5.45
C PRO A 83 17.39 -15.00 6.87
N ALA A 84 18.11 -16.08 7.16
CA ALA A 84 18.19 -16.61 8.51
C ALA A 84 18.77 -15.56 9.47
N VAL A 85 18.26 -15.56 10.71
CA VAL A 85 18.82 -14.71 11.77
C VAL A 85 20.22 -15.22 12.09
N PRO A 86 21.25 -14.35 12.14
CA PRO A 86 22.60 -14.74 12.56
C PRO A 86 22.61 -15.40 13.95
N ASP A 87 23.44 -16.43 14.14
CA ASP A 87 23.49 -17.23 15.38
C ASP A 87 23.72 -16.38 16.63
N GLU A 88 24.61 -15.39 16.55
CA GLU A 88 24.91 -14.47 17.64
C GLU A 88 23.69 -13.65 18.11
N ILE A 89 22.78 -13.32 17.19
CA ILE A 89 21.52 -12.62 17.50
C ILE A 89 20.50 -13.63 18.02
N SER A 90 20.40 -14.80 17.37
CA SER A 90 19.45 -15.85 17.77
C SER A 90 19.69 -16.31 19.21
N ALA A 91 20.94 -16.34 19.68
CA ALA A 91 21.29 -16.68 21.06
C ALA A 91 20.78 -15.66 22.10
N LEU A 92 20.47 -14.43 21.68
CA LEU A 92 19.97 -13.35 22.53
C LEU A 92 18.44 -13.20 22.49
N MET A 93 17.76 -13.89 21.56
CA MET A 93 16.31 -13.80 21.40
C MET A 93 15.58 -14.56 22.51
N THR A 94 14.47 -13.99 22.98
CA THR A 94 13.54 -14.63 23.93
C THR A 94 12.11 -14.52 23.43
N ASP A 95 11.26 -15.46 23.80
CA ASP A 95 9.83 -15.37 23.49
C ASP A 95 9.21 -14.22 24.29
N VAL A 96 8.45 -13.38 23.60
CA VAL A 96 7.68 -12.30 24.23
C VAL A 96 6.22 -12.48 23.86
N SER A 97 5.42 -12.83 24.87
CA SER A 97 3.98 -13.00 24.69
C SER A 97 3.31 -11.74 24.14
N THR A 98 2.46 -11.93 23.14
CA THR A 98 1.58 -10.91 22.55
C THR A 98 0.11 -11.11 22.93
N ALA A 99 -0.21 -12.13 23.73
CA ALA A 99 -1.58 -12.42 24.14
C ALA A 99 -2.18 -11.23 24.92
N GLY A 100 -3.35 -10.76 24.48
CA GLY A 100 -4.03 -9.61 25.09
C GLY A 100 -3.44 -8.23 24.75
N LYS A 101 -2.41 -8.14 23.89
CA LYS A 101 -1.93 -6.85 23.37
C LYS A 101 -2.76 -6.44 22.16
N LEU A 102 -3.16 -5.18 22.10
CA LEU A 102 -3.72 -4.60 20.89
C LEU A 102 -2.61 -4.43 19.85
N VAL A 103 -2.97 -4.67 18.60
CA VAL A 103 -2.11 -4.42 17.46
C VAL A 103 -2.47 -3.01 16.98
N GLU A 104 -1.70 -2.02 17.42
CA GLU A 104 -1.88 -0.59 17.11
C GLU A 104 -0.87 -0.12 16.06
#